data_AF-A0A3V2Y4C3-F1
#
_entry.id   AF-A0A3V2Y4C3-F1
#
_cell.length_a   1.000
_cell.length_b   1.000
_cell.length_c   1.000
_cell.angle_alpha   90.00
_cell.angle_beta   90.00
_cell.angle_gamma   90.00
#
_symmetry.space_group_name_H-M   'P 1'
#
loop_
_entity.id
_entity.type
_entity.pdbx_description
1 polymer ?
#
loop_
_entity_poly.entity_id
_entity_poly.type
_entity_poly.pdbx_seq_one_letter_code
_entity_poly.pdbx_strand_id
1 'polypeptide(L)'
;MKKLVYITLLGYATFTANAFSTELPPIVQLVKKTLEQRKLLVSPECTDYLYIPDNEPGIDVVNVVEKHGGNCPGDPQTQPRLFSVSVDKRTHKMQSDINDPEDGTLSPLTEK
;
A
#
# COMPACT_ATOMS: atom_id res chain seq x y z
N MET A 1 -46.98 24.56 45.12
CA MET A 1 -46.98 23.70 43.92
C MET A 1 -45.71 24.00 43.12
N LYS A 2 -44.67 23.18 43.23
CA LYS A 2 -43.36 23.39 42.56
C LYS A 2 -43.31 22.48 41.33
N LYS A 3 -43.27 23.06 40.12
CA LYS A 3 -43.07 22.33 38.86
C LYS A 3 -41.57 22.25 38.59
N LEU A 4 -41.01 21.05 38.59
CA LEU A 4 -39.63 20.79 38.19
C LEU A 4 -39.62 20.43 36.71
N VAL A 5 -38.96 21.26 35.90
CA VAL A 5 -38.70 21.02 34.48
C VAL A 5 -37.34 20.33 34.39
N TYR A 6 -37.31 19.08 33.93
CA TYR A 6 -36.07 18.36 33.62
C TYR A 6 -35.77 18.52 32.13
N ILE A 7 -34.73 19.28 31.81
CA ILE A 7 -34.16 19.36 30.46
C ILE A 7 -33.04 18.32 30.40
N THR A 8 -33.28 17.21 29.72
CA THR A 8 -32.23 16.24 29.38
C THR A 8 -31.47 16.73 28.15
N LEU A 9 -30.26 17.25 28.36
CA LEU A 9 -29.31 17.54 27.29
C LEU A 9 -28.67 16.22 26.82
N LEU A 10 -29.04 15.75 25.63
CA LEU A 10 -28.37 14.62 24.98
C LEU A 10 -27.10 15.15 24.29
N GLY A 11 -25.95 14.96 24.92
CA GLY A 11 -24.65 15.29 24.31
C GLY A 11 -24.29 14.29 23.21
N TYR A 12 -24.40 14.72 21.95
CA TYR A 12 -23.84 13.98 20.82
C TYR A 12 -22.31 14.16 20.82
N ALA A 13 -21.58 13.17 21.31
CA ALA A 13 -20.15 13.07 21.06
C ALA A 13 -19.94 12.51 19.65
N THR A 14 -19.67 13.39 18.70
CA THR A 14 -19.20 12.98 17.36
C THR A 14 -17.75 12.52 17.48
N PHE A 15 -17.52 11.21 17.53
CA PHE A 15 -16.19 10.63 17.35
C PHE A 15 -15.80 10.77 15.87
N THR A 16 -15.07 11.83 15.55
CA THR A 16 -14.38 11.93 14.26
C THR A 16 -13.14 11.05 14.34
N ALA A 17 -13.26 9.81 13.86
CA ALA A 17 -12.10 8.97 13.60
C ALA A 17 -11.30 9.62 12.47
N ASN A 18 -10.29 10.43 12.81
CA ASN A 18 -9.28 10.83 11.85
C ASN A 18 -8.48 9.57 11.52
N ALA A 19 -8.87 8.87 10.45
CA ALA A 19 -8.02 7.88 9.82
C ALA A 19 -6.82 8.65 9.23
N PHE A 20 -5.78 8.83 10.05
CA PHE A 20 -4.52 9.39 9.59
C PHE A 20 -3.92 8.40 8.60
N SER A 21 -3.95 8.74 7.30
CA SER A 21 -3.13 8.04 6.32
C SER A 21 -1.67 8.26 6.69
N THR A 22 -1.01 7.23 7.20
CA THR A 22 0.44 7.27 7.40
C THR A 22 1.09 7.44 6.04
N GLU A 23 1.99 8.41 5.93
CA GLU A 23 2.75 8.63 4.70
C GLU A 23 3.58 7.37 4.38
N LEU A 24 3.58 6.95 3.11
CA LEU A 24 4.36 5.79 2.68
C LEU A 24 5.87 6.09 2.82
N PRO A 25 6.70 5.09 3.14
CA PRO A 25 8.15 5.26 3.11
C PRO A 25 8.64 5.77 1.74
N PRO A 26 9.70 6.60 1.67
CA PRO A 26 10.16 7.19 0.41
C PRO A 26 10.46 6.17 -0.70
N ILE A 27 11.03 5.01 -0.35
CA ILE A 27 11.29 3.92 -1.31
C ILE A 27 9.99 3.33 -1.87
N VAL A 28 8.96 3.18 -1.03
CA VAL A 28 7.64 2.72 -1.48
C VAL A 28 6.99 3.76 -2.39
N GLN A 29 7.07 5.05 -2.05
CA GLN A 29 6.59 6.13 -2.91
C GLN A 29 7.28 6.13 -4.28
N LEU A 30 8.60 5.90 -4.28
CA LEU A 30 9.40 5.80 -5.50
C LEU A 30 8.93 4.63 -6.36
N VAL A 31 8.79 3.43 -5.78
CA VAL A 31 8.28 2.24 -6.49
C VAL A 31 6.88 2.50 -7.04
N LYS A 32 5.94 2.97 -6.21
CA LYS A 32 4.58 3.30 -6.63
C LYS A 32 4.57 4.25 -7.83
N LYS A 33 5.31 5.35 -7.74
CA LYS A 33 5.41 6.34 -8.83
C LYS A 33 5.96 5.71 -10.11
N THR A 34 7.01 4.89 -10.02
CA THR A 34 7.58 4.22 -11.18
C THR A 34 6.59 3.26 -11.84
N LEU A 35 5.86 2.47 -11.06
CA LEU A 35 4.85 1.54 -11.57
C LEU A 35 3.67 2.27 -12.24
N GLU A 36 3.18 3.35 -11.63
CA GLU A 36 2.11 4.18 -12.18
C GLU A 36 2.53 4.88 -13.48
N GLN A 37 3.71 5.52 -13.49
CA GLN A 37 4.24 6.22 -14.67
C GLN A 37 4.44 5.26 -15.86
N ARG A 38 4.84 4.03 -15.56
CA ARG A 38 5.09 2.99 -16.58
C ARG A 38 3.85 2.13 -16.88
N LYS A 39 2.73 2.37 -16.20
CA LYS A 39 1.47 1.62 -16.36
C LYS A 39 1.66 0.11 -16.22
N LEU A 40 2.44 -0.30 -15.22
CA LEU A 40 2.78 -1.69 -14.96
C LEU A 40 1.74 -2.42 -14.09
N LEU A 41 0.73 -1.71 -13.61
CA LEU A 41 -0.36 -2.25 -12.81
C LEU A 41 -1.66 -2.25 -13.62
N VAL A 42 -2.39 -3.36 -13.58
CA VAL A 42 -3.72 -3.46 -14.20
C VAL A 42 -4.74 -2.60 -13.43
N SER A 43 -4.70 -2.64 -12.10
CA SER A 43 -5.60 -1.90 -11.20
C SER A 43 -4.80 -1.25 -10.06
N PRO A 44 -4.16 -0.10 -10.30
CA PRO A 44 -3.40 0.63 -9.27
C PRO A 44 -4.20 0.92 -8.00
N GLU A 45 -5.51 1.18 -8.12
CA GLU A 45 -6.43 1.46 -7.03
C GLU A 45 -6.72 0.24 -6.13
N CYS A 46 -6.50 -0.97 -6.66
CA CYS A 46 -6.66 -2.24 -5.98
C CYS A 46 -5.31 -2.93 -5.72
N THR A 47 -4.26 -2.12 -5.60
CA THR A 47 -2.92 -2.57 -5.24
C THR A 47 -2.51 -1.92 -3.91
N ASP A 48 -1.78 -2.67 -3.08
CA ASP A 48 -1.11 -2.17 -1.89
C ASP A 48 0.38 -2.55 -1.90
N TYR A 49 1.14 -2.02 -0.94
CA TYR A 49 2.60 -2.13 -0.89
C TYR A 49 3.08 -2.57 0.48
N LEU A 50 3.76 -3.71 0.55
CA LEU A 50 4.43 -4.17 1.76
C LEU A 50 5.93 -3.88 1.66
N TYR A 51 6.42 -3.08 2.60
CA TYR A 51 7.81 -2.65 2.63
C TYR A 51 8.67 -3.57 3.51
N ILE A 52 9.73 -4.11 2.93
CA ILE A 52 10.72 -4.96 3.59
C ILE A 52 12.07 -4.23 3.49
N PRO A 53 12.43 -3.43 4.50
CA PRO A 53 13.72 -2.75 4.51
C PRO A 53 14.87 -3.75 4.70
N ASP A 54 16.01 -3.48 4.07
CA ASP A 54 17.26 -4.23 4.24
C ASP A 54 17.09 -5.76 4.10
N ASN A 55 16.30 -6.19 3.10
CA ASN A 55 16.14 -7.60 2.75
C ASN A 55 17.49 -8.25 2.45
N GLU A 56 18.39 -7.48 1.81
CA GLU A 56 19.82 -7.73 1.74
C GLU A 56 20.57 -6.42 2.07
N PRO A 57 21.87 -6.47 2.42
CA PRO A 57 22.64 -5.26 2.71
C PRO A 57 22.58 -4.24 1.58
N GLY A 58 21.91 -3.10 1.82
CA GLY A 58 21.76 -2.04 0.84
C GLY A 58 20.62 -2.23 -0.18
N ILE A 59 19.81 -3.28 -0.04
CA ILE A 59 18.66 -3.58 -0.89
C ILE A 59 17.39 -3.58 -0.05
N ASP A 60 16.44 -2.72 -0.43
CA ASP A 60 15.08 -2.78 0.09
C ASP A 60 14.18 -3.54 -0.89
N VAL A 61 13.17 -4.25 -0.38
CA VAL A 61 12.17 -4.93 -1.21
C VAL A 61 10.79 -4.33 -0.94
N VAL A 62 10.03 -4.09 -2.00
CA VAL A 62 8.63 -3.70 -1.94
C VAL A 62 7.82 -4.79 -2.62
N ASN A 63 7.03 -5.53 -1.84
CA ASN A 63 6.06 -6.46 -2.38
C ASN A 63 4.82 -5.67 -2.81
N VAL A 64 4.46 -5.84 -4.07
CA VAL A 64 3.22 -5.34 -4.65
C VAL A 64 2.17 -6.42 -4.46
N VAL A 65 1.10 -6.09 -3.76
CA VAL A 65 0.08 -7.06 -3.35
C VAL A 65 -1.30 -6.58 -3.75
N GLU A 66 -2.24 -7.52 -3.89
CA GLU A 66 -3.64 -7.17 -4.11
C GLU A 66 -4.23 -6.53 -2.86
N LYS A 67 -5.06 -5.51 -3.07
CA LYS A 67 -5.90 -4.93 -2.04
C LYS A 67 -7.31 -5.44 -2.25
N HIS A 68 -7.89 -6.07 -1.23
CA HIS A 68 -9.26 -6.58 -1.27
C HIS A 68 -10.20 -5.77 -0.37
N GLY A 69 -11.48 -5.73 -0.75
CA GLY A 69 -12.53 -5.02 -0.02
C GLY A 69 -12.91 -3.65 -0.59
N GLY A 70 -14.05 -3.12 -0.14
CA GLY A 70 -14.66 -1.95 -0.75
C GLY A 70 -15.04 -2.22 -2.20
N ASN A 71 -14.43 -1.50 -3.15
CA ASN A 71 -14.64 -1.68 -4.59
C ASN A 71 -13.65 -2.65 -5.24
N CYS A 72 -12.69 -3.18 -4.48
CA CYS A 72 -11.69 -4.10 -5.00
C CYS A 72 -12.13 -5.56 -4.77
N PRO A 73 -12.10 -6.42 -5.81
CA PRO A 73 -12.55 -7.80 -5.73
C PRO A 73 -11.63 -8.63 -4.81
N GLY A 74 -12.02 -9.88 -4.54
CA GLY A 74 -11.21 -10.82 -3.75
C GLY A 74 -11.64 -10.96 -2.28
N ASP A 75 -11.05 -11.94 -1.60
CA ASP A 75 -11.33 -12.21 -0.18
C ASP A 75 -10.58 -11.19 0.71
N PRO A 76 -11.28 -10.35 1.50
CA PRO A 76 -10.66 -9.38 2.41
C PRO A 76 -9.74 -9.97 3.48
N GLN A 77 -9.78 -11.29 3.71
CA GLN A 77 -8.88 -11.98 4.64
C GLN A 77 -7.56 -12.42 3.99
N THR A 78 -7.41 -12.18 2.70
CA THR A 78 -6.21 -12.55 1.93
C THR A 78 -5.55 -11.30 1.34
N GLN A 79 -4.25 -11.39 1.12
CA GLN A 79 -3.47 -10.36 0.44
C GLN A 79 -2.45 -11.03 -0.49
N PRO A 80 -2.90 -11.59 -1.63
CA PRO A 80 -2.01 -12.24 -2.59
C PRO A 80 -0.91 -11.29 -3.07
N ARG A 81 0.32 -11.80 -3.20
CA ARG A 81 1.42 -11.07 -3.83
C ARG A 81 1.26 -11.12 -5.34
N LEU A 82 1.32 -9.95 -5.97
CA LEU A 82 1.37 -9.81 -7.42
C LEU A 82 2.80 -10.00 -7.93
N PHE A 83 3.75 -9.24 -7.37
CA PHE A 83 5.18 -9.32 -7.67
C PHE A 83 5.96 -8.51 -6.62
N SER A 84 7.28 -8.52 -6.72
CA SER A 84 8.22 -7.84 -5.85
C SER A 84 9.10 -6.88 -6.65
N VAL A 85 9.49 -5.78 -6.02
CA VAL A 85 10.47 -4.83 -6.56
C VAL A 85 11.62 -4.70 -5.58
N SER A 86 12.81 -5.12 -6.00
CA SER A 86 14.07 -4.90 -5.28
C SER A 86 14.66 -3.56 -5.68
N VAL A 87 15.07 -2.77 -4.70
CA VAL A 87 15.58 -1.40 -4.88
C VAL A 87 16.93 -1.26 -4.20
N ASP A 88 17.96 -0.94 -4.98
CA ASP A 88 19.26 -0.56 -4.42
C ASP A 88 19.16 0.83 -3.76
N LYS A 89 19.44 0.91 -2.45
CA LYS A 89 19.25 2.12 -1.63
C LYS A 89 20.13 3.29 -2.06
N ARG A 90 21.24 3.03 -2.73
CA ARG A 90 22.22 4.04 -3.13
C ARG A 90 21.98 4.56 -4.54
N THR A 91 21.64 3.66 -5.45
CA THR A 91 21.52 3.95 -6.89
C THR A 91 20.07 4.08 -7.33
N HIS A 92 19.11 3.66 -6.50
CA HIS A 92 17.69 3.58 -6.82
C HIS A 92 17.38 2.74 -8.06
N LYS A 93 18.31 1.87 -8.48
CA LYS A 93 18.06 0.90 -9.54
C LYS A 93 17.07 -0.13 -9.05
N MET A 94 16.09 -0.44 -9.90
CA MET A 94 15.02 -1.38 -9.59
C MET A 94 15.14 -2.65 -10.42
N GLN A 95 14.90 -3.77 -9.76
CA GLN A 95 14.66 -5.05 -10.40
C GLN A 95 13.32 -5.60 -9.91
N SER A 96 12.64 -6.35 -10.76
CA SER A 96 11.35 -6.95 -10.43
C SER A 96 11.16 -8.27 -11.13
N ASP A 97 10.43 -9.14 -10.45
CA ASP A 97 9.90 -10.41 -10.95
C ASP A 97 8.50 -10.24 -11.57
N ILE A 98 8.08 -9.02 -11.94
CA ILE A 98 6.76 -8.75 -12.55
C ILE A 98 6.44 -9.62 -13.79
N ASN A 99 7.47 -10.08 -14.51
CA ASN A 99 7.31 -10.95 -15.68
C ASN A 99 7.35 -12.45 -15.33
N ASP A 100 7.72 -12.79 -14.09
CA ASP A 100 7.88 -14.15 -13.59
C ASP A 100 7.67 -14.22 -12.05
N PRO A 101 6.46 -13.88 -11.55
CA PRO A 101 6.20 -13.77 -10.13
C PRO A 101 6.03 -15.13 -9.43
N GLU A 102 5.93 -16.23 -10.19
CA GLU A 102 5.85 -17.58 -9.62
C GLU A 102 7.24 -18.10 -9.24
N ASP A 103 8.21 -17.99 -10.16
CA ASP A 103 9.59 -18.43 -9.90
C ASP A 103 10.42 -17.35 -9.19
N GLY A 104 10.01 -16.07 -9.27
CA GLY A 104 10.65 -14.95 -8.60
C GLY A 104 11.90 -14.43 -9.32
N THR A 105 12.05 -14.71 -10.61
CA THR A 105 13.21 -14.29 -11.40
C THR A 105 13.24 -12.78 -11.56
N LEU A 106 14.17 -12.12 -10.88
CA LEU A 106 14.36 -10.67 -10.96
C LEU A 106 14.97 -10.25 -12.30
N SER A 107 14.31 -9.31 -12.95
CA SER A 107 14.79 -8.65 -14.16
C SER A 107 14.84 -7.13 -13.95
N PRO A 108 15.74 -6.38 -14.62
CA PRO A 108 15.73 -4.92 -14.53
C PRO A 108 14.35 -4.37 -14.84
N LEU A 109 13.86 -3.49 -13.97
CA LEU A 109 12.71 -2.66 -14.28
C LEU A 109 13.22 -1.54 -15.21
N THR A 110 13.47 -1.86 -16.48
CA THR A 110 14.08 -0.92 -17.44
C THR A 110 13.09 0.16 -17.89
N GLU A 111 13.64 1.34 -18.20
CA GLU A 111 12.95 2.43 -18.89
C GLU A 111 12.62 1.95 -20.31
N LYS A 112 11.33 1.93 -20.67
CA LYS A 112 10.92 1.86 -22.08
C LYS A 112 10.64 3.26 -22.57
#